data_AF-A0A7S0SKI5-F1
#
_entry.id   AF-A0A7S0SKI5-F1
#
_cell.length_a   1.000
_cell.length_b   1.000
_cell.length_c   1.000
_cell.angle_alpha   90.00
_cell.angle_beta   90.00
_cell.angle_gamma   90.00
#
_symmetry.space_group_name_H-M   'P 1'
#
loop_
_entity.id
_entity.type
_entity.pdbx_description
1 polymer ?
#
loop_
_entity_poly.entity_id
_entity_poly.type
_entity_poly.pdbx_seq_one_letter_code
_entity_poly.pdbx_strand_id
1 'polypeptide(L)'
;GVDDSGRELAILCQMVENLIVGAPCGVMDQMASACGHEGALLSLLCRPAEVCGSLSLPSHAAVWGIDSGIRHHVGGSDYGKVRTGAFMGKTLVQACYEGSRGYVNDNGNLPLVSGCQLSDSQVISGRGGRDGGSVDENGENIGLSLVSERQLSTSQPIRDRVDGDGEPLRYLTQIPPHVLNSPRFAECLPPAGGVVGGDVFLRRFPEGHGDTITVVDPDETYDVTGPTRHPILEHHRVRTFAQVLDASAGVQYGQTDRKEAEDEHLAVLGELMYQSNAGYTTLGLGSDGTDEIVRLVKSSGPCTGLFGAKITGGGSGGTVCVLGRSDGSGDAAVVEVCRAYRETTGRTPYLFRGSSPGAVAFNHVRVQLL
;
A
#
# COMPACT_ATOMS: atom_id res chain seq x y z
N GLY A 1 24.57 -14.79 -19.05
CA GLY A 1 25.41 -14.56 -17.86
C GLY A 1 24.70 -13.55 -17.01
N VAL A 2 24.46 -13.86 -15.75
CA VAL A 2 23.68 -13.01 -14.82
C VAL A 2 24.62 -11.93 -14.30
N ASP A 3 24.25 -10.67 -14.45
CA ASP A 3 24.91 -9.49 -13.88
C ASP A 3 24.87 -9.60 -12.34
N ASP A 4 25.98 -9.26 -11.68
CA ASP A 4 26.22 -9.51 -10.24
C ASP A 4 25.40 -8.58 -9.31
N SER A 5 24.28 -8.04 -9.80
CA SER A 5 23.41 -7.13 -9.06
C SER A 5 22.37 -7.91 -8.24
N GLY A 6 22.15 -7.52 -6.97
CA GLY A 6 21.12 -8.13 -6.13
C GLY A 6 19.72 -8.08 -6.74
N ARG A 7 19.48 -7.11 -7.63
CA ARG A 7 18.27 -7.01 -8.44
C ARG A 7 18.08 -8.21 -9.36
N GLU A 8 19.11 -8.64 -10.07
CA GLU A 8 18.95 -9.77 -11.00
C GLU A 8 18.71 -11.09 -10.25
N LEU A 9 19.45 -11.30 -9.15
CA LEU A 9 19.20 -12.43 -8.24
C LEU A 9 17.75 -12.43 -7.76
N ALA A 10 17.23 -11.28 -7.32
CA ALA A 10 15.86 -11.16 -6.84
C ALA A 10 14.82 -11.48 -7.93
N ILE A 11 15.03 -11.00 -9.17
CA ILE A 11 14.15 -11.29 -10.31
C ILE A 11 14.16 -12.80 -10.62
N LEU A 12 15.32 -13.45 -10.63
CA LEU A 12 15.41 -14.89 -10.85
C LEU A 12 14.70 -15.69 -9.76
N CYS A 13 14.87 -15.31 -8.49
CA CYS A 13 14.14 -15.94 -7.38
C CYS A 13 12.63 -15.76 -7.52
N GLN A 14 12.17 -14.57 -7.91
CA GLN A 14 10.75 -14.31 -8.15
C GLN A 14 10.21 -15.17 -9.30
N MET A 15 10.99 -15.36 -10.36
CA MET A 15 10.61 -16.24 -11.47
C MET A 15 10.49 -17.70 -11.02
N VAL A 16 11.39 -18.18 -10.16
CA VAL A 16 11.31 -19.52 -9.59
C VAL A 16 10.04 -19.69 -8.74
N GLU A 17 9.70 -18.73 -7.89
CA GLU A 17 8.47 -18.78 -7.09
C GLU A 17 7.21 -18.81 -7.96
N ASN A 18 7.14 -17.97 -9.00
CA ASN A 18 5.99 -17.94 -9.90
C ASN A 18 5.89 -19.19 -10.78
N LEU A 19 6.99 -19.61 -11.42
CA LEU A 19 6.95 -20.63 -12.49
C LEU A 19 7.16 -22.06 -11.98
N ILE A 20 7.84 -22.24 -10.85
CA ILE A 20 8.19 -23.56 -10.30
C ILE A 20 7.36 -23.87 -9.06
N VAL A 21 7.26 -22.94 -8.12
CA VAL A 21 6.46 -23.13 -6.89
C VAL A 21 4.97 -22.90 -7.17
N GLY A 22 4.65 -22.06 -8.16
CA GLY A 22 3.27 -21.69 -8.50
C GLY A 22 2.67 -20.61 -7.58
N ALA A 23 3.51 -19.88 -6.84
CA ALA A 23 3.08 -18.81 -5.97
C ALA A 23 3.05 -17.48 -6.75
N PRO A 24 1.90 -16.79 -6.90
CA PRO A 24 1.75 -15.64 -7.79
C PRO A 24 2.30 -14.32 -7.20
N CYS A 25 3.53 -14.34 -6.67
CA CYS A 25 4.09 -13.31 -5.81
C CYS A 25 4.67 -12.09 -6.56
N GLY A 26 4.75 -10.97 -5.86
CA GLY A 26 5.54 -9.81 -6.27
C GLY A 26 7.04 -10.02 -6.03
N VAL A 27 7.86 -9.00 -6.32
CA VAL A 27 9.33 -9.05 -6.23
C VAL A 27 9.89 -8.58 -4.88
N MET A 28 9.01 -8.09 -4.00
CA MET A 28 9.41 -7.32 -2.81
C MET A 28 10.28 -8.14 -1.86
N ASP A 29 9.88 -9.37 -1.55
CA ASP A 29 10.56 -10.21 -0.57
C ASP A 29 11.94 -10.63 -1.09
N GLN A 30 12.04 -10.94 -2.37
CA GLN A 30 13.30 -11.28 -3.03
C GLN A 30 14.24 -10.07 -3.08
N MET A 31 13.72 -8.87 -3.35
CA MET A 31 14.50 -7.64 -3.33
C MET A 31 14.96 -7.27 -1.91
N ALA A 32 14.10 -7.40 -0.91
CA ALA A 32 14.47 -7.14 0.48
C ALA A 32 15.54 -8.12 0.97
N SER A 33 15.37 -9.40 0.64
CA SER A 33 16.34 -10.45 0.97
C SER A 33 17.68 -10.24 0.26
N ALA A 34 17.68 -9.90 -1.03
CA ALA A 34 18.91 -9.71 -1.79
C ALA A 34 19.63 -8.38 -1.48
N CYS A 35 18.88 -7.28 -1.44
CA CYS A 35 19.42 -5.91 -1.47
C CYS A 35 19.33 -5.16 -0.13
N GLY A 36 18.90 -5.83 0.95
CA GLY A 36 18.81 -5.21 2.28
C GLY A 36 20.15 -4.71 2.80
N HIS A 37 20.10 -3.69 3.66
CA HIS A 37 21.25 -3.20 4.41
C HIS A 37 20.93 -3.22 5.90
N GLU A 38 21.90 -3.65 6.70
CA GLU A 38 21.75 -3.63 8.16
C GLU A 38 21.51 -2.20 8.67
N GLY A 39 20.58 -2.04 9.61
CA GLY A 39 20.21 -0.75 10.19
C GLY A 39 19.36 0.16 9.31
N ALA A 40 18.94 -0.27 8.11
CA ALA A 40 18.20 0.58 7.18
C ALA A 40 16.95 -0.09 6.59
N LEU A 41 15.92 0.71 6.31
CA LEU A 41 14.75 0.33 5.54
C LEU A 41 15.06 0.47 4.04
N LEU A 42 14.71 -0.54 3.25
CA LEU A 42 14.88 -0.52 1.80
C LEU A 42 13.72 0.22 1.11
N SER A 43 14.03 1.28 0.35
CA SER A 43 13.05 1.95 -0.51
C SER A 43 13.09 1.30 -1.90
N LEU A 44 11.95 0.76 -2.35
CA LEU A 44 11.85 -0.09 -3.53
C LEU A 44 10.71 0.34 -4.45
N LEU A 45 11.01 0.50 -5.73
CA LEU A 45 10.02 0.50 -6.80
C LEU A 45 9.84 -0.91 -7.35
N CYS A 46 8.75 -1.59 -7.00
CA CYS A 46 8.53 -3.00 -7.36
C CYS A 46 8.43 -3.26 -8.88
N ARG A 47 8.15 -2.23 -9.69
CA ARG A 47 8.15 -2.32 -11.15
C ARG A 47 8.92 -1.14 -11.74
N PRO A 48 10.14 -1.33 -12.27
CA PRO A 48 10.73 -2.59 -12.74
C PRO A 48 11.73 -3.25 -11.74
N ALA A 49 11.42 -3.28 -10.44
CA ALA A 49 12.29 -3.80 -9.38
C ALA A 49 13.57 -2.96 -9.19
N GLU A 50 13.41 -1.68 -8.85
CA GLU A 50 14.52 -0.73 -8.68
C GLU A 50 14.66 -0.31 -7.22
N VAL A 51 15.90 -0.39 -6.71
CA VAL A 51 16.24 0.18 -5.40
C VAL A 51 16.28 1.70 -5.55
N CYS A 52 15.42 2.40 -4.82
CA CYS A 52 15.33 3.85 -4.84
C CYS A 52 16.23 4.51 -3.77
N GLY A 53 16.71 3.73 -2.81
CA GLY A 53 17.56 4.19 -1.71
C GLY A 53 17.23 3.49 -0.41
N SER A 54 17.65 4.09 0.69
CA SER A 54 17.42 3.57 2.04
C SER A 54 16.93 4.68 2.98
N LEU A 55 16.02 4.33 3.88
CA LEU A 55 15.54 5.20 4.95
C LEU A 55 16.05 4.67 6.29
N SER A 56 16.26 5.55 7.26
CA SER A 56 16.61 5.15 8.63
C SER A 56 15.39 5.30 9.54
N LEU A 57 15.28 4.41 10.53
CA LEU A 57 14.32 4.64 11.61
C LEU A 57 14.82 5.79 12.49
N PRO A 58 13.92 6.68 12.94
CA PRO A 58 14.25 7.70 13.93
C PRO A 58 14.80 7.06 15.21
N SER A 59 15.70 7.74 15.92
CA SER A 59 16.36 7.18 17.11
C SER A 59 15.40 6.89 18.27
N HIS A 60 14.25 7.58 18.32
CA HIS A 60 13.17 7.35 19.28
C HIS A 60 12.18 6.25 18.85
N ALA A 61 12.34 5.68 17.66
CA ALA A 61 11.46 4.65 17.10
C ALA A 61 12.11 3.25 17.16
N ALA A 62 11.29 2.24 17.45
CA ALA A 62 11.67 0.84 17.34
C ALA A 62 10.56 0.02 16.68
N VAL A 63 10.99 -1.07 16.04
CA VAL A 63 10.12 -2.00 15.33
C VAL A 63 10.38 -3.41 15.84
N TRP A 64 9.32 -4.15 16.11
CA TRP A 64 9.36 -5.57 16.48
C TRP A 64 8.49 -6.40 15.53
N GLY A 65 8.86 -7.66 15.36
CA GLY A 65 8.01 -8.67 14.76
C GLY A 65 7.41 -9.56 15.85
N ILE A 66 6.10 -9.79 15.78
CA ILE A 66 5.39 -10.80 16.58
C ILE A 66 4.82 -11.84 15.62
N ASP A 67 5.43 -13.01 15.54
CA ASP A 67 4.84 -14.16 14.86
C ASP A 67 3.73 -14.74 15.74
N SER A 68 2.52 -14.82 15.18
CA SER A 68 1.32 -15.37 15.81
C SER A 68 1.41 -16.86 16.14
N GLY A 69 2.37 -17.58 15.55
CA GLY A 69 2.48 -19.03 15.64
C GLY A 69 1.42 -19.76 14.81
N ILE A 70 0.64 -19.03 14.00
CA ILE A 70 -0.28 -19.62 13.03
C ILE A 70 0.45 -19.82 11.71
N ARG A 71 0.58 -21.08 11.30
CA ARG A 71 1.14 -21.47 10.01
C ARG A 71 0.00 -21.62 9.00
N HIS A 72 -0.09 -20.72 8.03
CA HIS A 72 -0.88 -20.93 6.82
C HIS A 72 0.02 -20.98 5.59
N HIS A 73 -0.43 -21.70 4.57
CA HIS A 73 0.24 -21.75 3.28
C HIS A 73 0.02 -20.42 2.55
N VAL A 74 1.11 -19.74 2.17
CA VAL A 74 1.15 -18.48 1.39
C VAL A 74 0.68 -18.68 -0.08
N GLY A 75 0.06 -19.83 -0.38
CA GLY A 75 -0.47 -20.20 -1.70
C GLY A 75 -1.98 -20.48 -1.70
N GLY A 76 -2.71 -20.00 -0.69
CA GLY A 76 -4.17 -20.16 -0.64
C GLY A 76 -4.89 -19.49 -1.82
N SER A 77 -6.07 -20.00 -2.16
CA SER A 77 -6.97 -19.46 -3.19
C SER A 77 -7.22 -17.95 -3.04
N ASP A 78 -7.12 -17.44 -1.81
CA ASP A 78 -7.54 -16.09 -1.45
C ASP A 78 -6.61 -15.02 -2.01
N TYR A 79 -5.29 -15.25 -2.00
CA TYR A 79 -4.33 -14.31 -2.60
C TYR A 79 -4.50 -14.24 -4.12
N GLY A 80 -4.67 -15.40 -4.78
CA GLY A 80 -4.92 -15.48 -6.22
C GLY A 80 -6.21 -14.74 -6.61
N LYS A 81 -7.30 -14.94 -5.86
CA LYS A 81 -8.59 -14.25 -6.08
C LYS A 81 -8.48 -12.74 -5.90
N VAL A 82 -7.80 -12.27 -4.85
CA VAL A 82 -7.56 -10.83 -4.62
C VAL A 82 -6.74 -10.24 -5.76
N ARG A 83 -5.68 -10.92 -6.21
CA ARG A 83 -4.88 -10.47 -7.36
C ARG A 83 -5.74 -10.38 -8.63
N THR A 84 -6.48 -11.43 -8.96
CA THR A 84 -7.39 -11.44 -10.12
C THR A 84 -8.41 -10.29 -10.03
N GLY A 85 -9.04 -10.10 -8.87
CA GLY A 85 -9.97 -9.00 -8.62
C GLY A 85 -9.37 -7.61 -8.84
N ALA A 86 -8.12 -7.39 -8.41
CA ALA A 86 -7.43 -6.11 -8.61
C ALA A 86 -7.17 -5.83 -10.11
N PHE A 87 -6.77 -6.84 -10.88
CA PHE A 87 -6.57 -6.67 -12.31
C PHE A 87 -7.89 -6.55 -13.09
N MET A 88 -8.92 -7.32 -12.72
CA MET A 88 -10.28 -7.15 -13.27
C MET A 88 -10.78 -5.73 -13.06
N GLY A 89 -10.64 -5.19 -11.85
CA GLY A 89 -11.07 -3.82 -11.57
C GLY A 89 -10.20 -2.75 -12.24
N LYS A 90 -8.90 -2.99 -12.48
CA LYS A 90 -8.09 -2.13 -13.36
C LYS A 90 -8.68 -2.07 -14.77
N THR A 91 -9.06 -3.22 -15.35
CA THR A 91 -9.67 -3.30 -16.67
C THR A 91 -11.03 -2.58 -16.71
N LEU A 92 -11.86 -2.75 -15.69
CA LEU A 92 -13.15 -2.05 -15.57
C LEU A 92 -12.98 -0.53 -15.47
N VAL A 93 -12.06 -0.07 -14.64
CA VAL A 93 -11.73 1.36 -14.50
C VAL A 93 -11.22 1.90 -15.83
N GLN A 94 -10.29 1.22 -16.51
CA GLN A 94 -9.80 1.66 -17.82
C GLN A 94 -10.94 1.84 -18.83
N ALA A 95 -11.81 0.83 -18.97
CA ALA A 95 -12.93 0.89 -19.91
C ALA A 95 -13.88 2.07 -19.61
N CYS A 96 -14.18 2.28 -18.33
CA CYS A 96 -14.99 3.40 -17.84
C CYS A 96 -14.39 4.77 -18.21
N TYR A 97 -13.07 4.91 -18.14
CA TYR A 97 -12.36 6.14 -18.53
C TYR A 97 -12.29 6.35 -20.05
N GLU A 98 -12.26 5.29 -20.83
CA GLU A 98 -12.29 5.32 -22.31
C GLU A 98 -13.69 5.60 -22.89
N GLY A 99 -14.72 5.79 -22.04
CA GLY A 99 -16.09 6.03 -22.49
C GLY A 99 -16.83 4.74 -22.90
N SER A 100 -16.24 3.57 -22.67
CA SER A 100 -16.98 2.31 -22.65
C SER A 100 -17.83 2.27 -21.37
N ARG A 101 -19.14 2.03 -21.49
CA ARG A 101 -20.06 1.92 -20.34
C ARG A 101 -19.46 1.01 -19.25
N GLY A 102 -19.52 1.48 -17.99
CA GLY A 102 -18.94 0.86 -16.78
C GLY A 102 -19.56 -0.49 -16.41
N TYR A 103 -19.50 -0.86 -15.12
CA TYR A 103 -19.98 -2.16 -14.63
C TYR A 103 -21.43 -2.45 -15.07
N VAL A 104 -21.67 -3.67 -15.59
CA VAL A 104 -22.98 -4.19 -15.98
C VAL A 104 -23.34 -5.31 -15.01
N ASN A 105 -24.55 -5.30 -14.43
CA ASN A 105 -24.96 -6.35 -13.49
C ASN A 105 -25.21 -7.69 -14.19
N ASP A 106 -25.37 -8.77 -13.41
CA ASP A 106 -25.55 -10.16 -13.89
C ASP A 106 -26.70 -10.35 -14.89
N ASN A 107 -27.62 -9.40 -14.99
CA ASN A 107 -28.74 -9.41 -15.94
C ASN A 107 -28.44 -8.67 -17.27
N GLY A 108 -27.20 -8.24 -17.50
CA GLY A 108 -26.84 -7.47 -18.69
C GLY A 108 -27.37 -6.03 -18.69
N ASN A 109 -27.93 -5.56 -17.56
CA ASN A 109 -28.45 -4.21 -17.42
C ASN A 109 -27.44 -3.31 -16.67
N LEU A 110 -27.37 -2.04 -17.09
CA LEU A 110 -26.72 -1.00 -16.30
C LEU A 110 -27.35 -0.97 -14.90
N PRO A 111 -26.59 -0.76 -13.82
CA PRO A 111 -27.19 -0.33 -12.57
C PRO A 111 -27.94 0.99 -12.87
N LEU A 112 -29.24 1.00 -12.63
CA LEU A 112 -30.08 2.18 -12.71
C LEU A 112 -29.54 3.23 -11.72
N VAL A 113 -28.72 4.17 -12.18
CA VAL A 113 -28.62 5.48 -11.54
C VAL A 113 -29.82 6.29 -12.00
N SER A 114 -30.93 6.12 -11.29
CA SER A 114 -32.05 7.04 -11.34
C SER A 114 -31.60 8.39 -10.80
N GLY A 115 -31.40 9.37 -11.69
CA GLY A 115 -31.51 10.79 -11.33
C GLY A 115 -30.26 11.63 -11.51
N CYS A 116 -29.87 11.89 -12.75
CA CYS A 116 -29.30 13.17 -13.14
C CYS A 116 -29.70 13.45 -14.60
N GLN A 117 -30.97 13.81 -14.79
CA GLN A 117 -31.34 14.57 -15.99
C GLN A 117 -30.72 15.96 -15.83
N LEU A 118 -29.56 16.18 -16.45
CA LEU A 118 -29.16 17.53 -16.81
C LEU A 118 -30.11 17.95 -17.93
N SER A 119 -31.17 18.66 -17.57
CA SER A 119 -32.00 19.37 -18.53
C SER A 119 -31.20 20.54 -19.08
N ASP A 120 -30.98 20.53 -20.39
CA ASP A 120 -30.58 21.70 -21.16
C ASP A 120 -31.48 22.88 -20.81
N SER A 121 -30.87 24.01 -20.46
CA SER A 121 -31.37 25.40 -20.47
C SER A 121 -31.18 26.15 -19.15
N GLN A 122 -29.95 26.63 -18.88
CA GLN A 122 -29.77 27.96 -18.26
C GLN A 122 -28.50 28.62 -18.82
N VAL A 123 -28.67 29.24 -20.00
CA VAL A 123 -27.84 30.36 -20.42
C VAL A 123 -28.19 31.52 -19.48
N ILE A 124 -27.32 31.82 -18.52
CA ILE A 124 -27.34 33.11 -17.83
C ILE A 124 -26.13 33.90 -18.29
N SER A 125 -26.41 34.82 -19.20
CA SER A 125 -25.57 35.95 -19.56
C SER A 125 -25.36 36.86 -18.35
N GLY A 126 -24.13 36.95 -17.85
CA GLY A 126 -23.72 37.87 -16.79
C GLY A 126 -22.53 38.70 -17.26
N ARG A 127 -22.77 40.00 -17.43
CA ARG A 127 -21.88 41.00 -18.03
C ARG A 127 -20.55 41.15 -17.28
N GLY A 128 -19.47 41.29 -18.05
CA GLY A 128 -18.17 41.76 -17.54
C GLY A 128 -18.24 43.20 -17.03
N GLY A 129 -17.67 43.41 -15.84
CA GLY A 129 -17.36 44.71 -15.28
C GLY A 129 -15.91 44.68 -14.78
N ARG A 130 -15.13 45.68 -15.20
CA ARG A 130 -13.76 45.95 -14.75
C ARG A 130 -13.82 46.64 -13.37
N ASP A 131 -12.82 46.40 -12.53
CA ASP A 131 -11.94 47.43 -11.95
C ASP A 131 -11.32 46.96 -10.62
N GLY A 132 -10.09 47.42 -10.38
CA GLY A 132 -9.61 47.71 -9.03
C GLY A 132 -8.53 46.78 -8.50
N GLY A 133 -7.27 47.14 -8.75
CA GLY A 133 -6.17 46.71 -7.90
C GLY A 133 -6.23 47.42 -6.55
N SER A 134 -5.77 46.74 -5.50
CA SER A 134 -5.34 47.37 -4.25
C SER A 134 -4.15 46.59 -3.72
N VAL A 135 -3.04 47.30 -3.66
CA VAL A 135 -1.79 46.94 -2.97
C VAL A 135 -1.99 47.31 -1.50
N ASP A 136 -1.62 46.44 -0.58
CA ASP A 136 -1.44 46.80 0.83
C ASP A 136 0.04 46.95 1.17
N GLU A 137 0.29 48.07 1.85
CA GLU A 137 1.57 48.63 2.23
C GLU A 137 2.04 47.98 3.52
N ASN A 138 2.88 46.94 3.45
CA ASN A 138 3.79 46.54 4.53
C ASN A 138 4.86 45.61 3.94
N GLY A 139 5.73 46.18 3.11
CA GLY A 139 6.83 45.49 2.43
C GLY A 139 7.84 44.84 3.38
N GLU A 140 7.47 43.72 3.98
CA GLU A 140 8.38 42.77 4.61
C GLU A 140 8.27 41.42 3.89
N ASN A 141 9.31 41.19 3.09
CA ASN A 141 9.58 39.97 2.36
C ASN A 141 9.95 38.87 3.36
N ILE A 142 8.98 38.14 3.89
CA ILE A 142 9.22 36.86 4.56
C ILE A 142 9.58 35.82 3.51
N GLY A 143 10.85 35.85 3.10
CA GLY A 143 11.46 34.81 2.29
C GLY A 143 11.42 33.49 3.02
N LEU A 144 10.41 32.66 2.75
CA LEU A 144 10.54 31.22 2.87
C LEU A 144 11.54 30.77 1.80
N SER A 145 12.81 30.76 2.20
CA SER A 145 13.87 30.02 1.55
C SER A 145 13.45 28.54 1.50
N LEU A 146 12.85 28.14 0.37
CA LEU A 146 12.61 26.76 0.00
C LEU A 146 13.93 26.00 0.12
N VAL A 147 14.00 25.15 1.14
CA VAL A 147 15.11 24.25 1.38
C VAL A 147 15.09 23.21 0.27
N SER A 148 15.97 23.41 -0.72
CA SER A 148 16.62 22.41 -1.58
C SER A 148 15.82 21.12 -1.86
N GLU A 149 15.17 21.07 -3.03
CA GLU A 149 14.54 19.90 -3.68
C GLU A 149 15.52 18.76 -4.07
N ARG A 150 16.40 18.32 -3.18
CA ARG A 150 17.33 17.22 -3.47
C ARG A 150 17.05 16.03 -2.56
N GLN A 151 16.34 15.04 -3.12
CA GLN A 151 16.74 13.62 -3.20
C GLN A 151 15.61 12.57 -3.25
N LEU A 152 14.33 12.94 -3.41
CA LEU A 152 13.23 11.97 -3.65
C LEU A 152 12.40 12.23 -4.92
N SER A 153 12.89 13.13 -5.80
CA SER A 153 12.26 13.42 -7.09
C SER A 153 12.85 12.56 -8.21
N THR A 154 12.36 11.32 -8.36
CA THR A 154 12.45 10.57 -9.63
C THR A 154 11.10 10.16 -10.20
N SER A 155 10.00 10.39 -9.47
CA SER A 155 8.65 10.29 -10.05
C SER A 155 8.17 11.69 -10.41
N GLN A 156 7.99 11.96 -11.71
CA GLN A 156 7.30 13.16 -12.20
C GLN A 156 6.03 13.44 -11.35
N PRO A 157 5.66 14.72 -11.13
CA PRO A 157 4.40 15.04 -10.48
C PRO A 157 3.26 14.29 -11.17
N ILE A 158 2.40 13.65 -10.36
CA ILE A 158 1.18 13.01 -10.83
C ILE A 158 0.38 14.11 -11.53
N ARG A 159 0.44 14.16 -12.86
CA ARG A 159 -0.58 14.87 -13.63
C ARG A 159 -1.91 14.26 -13.22
N ASP A 160 -2.95 15.06 -13.09
CA ASP A 160 -4.33 14.58 -13.05
C ASP A 160 -4.62 13.86 -14.39
N ARG A 161 -4.13 12.63 -14.54
CA ARG A 161 -4.22 11.82 -15.79
C ARG A 161 -5.59 11.17 -15.93
N VAL A 162 -6.58 11.73 -15.26
CA VAL A 162 -7.98 11.33 -15.30
C VAL A 162 -8.65 11.93 -16.55
N ASP A 163 -8.01 12.93 -17.17
CA ASP A 163 -8.44 13.60 -18.39
C ASP A 163 -7.60 13.15 -19.59
N GLY A 164 -8.10 12.16 -20.34
CA GLY A 164 -8.06 12.16 -21.81
C GLY A 164 -6.74 12.06 -22.57
N ASP A 165 -5.57 11.94 -21.94
CA ASP A 165 -4.26 11.92 -22.64
C ASP A 165 -4.01 10.66 -23.54
N GLY A 166 -5.00 9.77 -23.70
CA GLY A 166 -4.98 8.67 -24.68
C GLY A 166 -4.09 7.47 -24.36
N GLU A 167 -3.28 7.53 -23.30
CA GLU A 167 -2.46 6.41 -22.83
C GLU A 167 -3.21 5.50 -21.84
N PRO A 168 -3.18 4.17 -22.02
CA PRO A 168 -3.92 3.26 -21.16
C PRO A 168 -3.38 3.20 -19.73
N LEU A 169 -4.27 3.01 -18.75
CA LEU A 169 -3.93 2.80 -17.34
C LEU A 169 -3.06 1.55 -17.18
N ARG A 170 -1.78 1.78 -16.85
CA ARG A 170 -0.81 0.71 -16.67
C ARG A 170 -0.94 0.09 -15.30
N TYR A 171 -1.10 0.92 -14.27
CA TYR A 171 -1.18 0.51 -12.87
C TYR A 171 -2.24 1.28 -12.11
N LEU A 172 -2.94 0.59 -11.21
CA LEU A 172 -3.89 1.22 -10.28
C LEU A 172 -3.24 2.33 -9.46
N THR A 173 -1.97 2.19 -9.09
CA THR A 173 -1.21 3.20 -8.31
C THR A 173 -1.00 4.54 -9.04
N GLN A 174 -1.36 4.64 -10.32
CA GLN A 174 -1.38 5.91 -11.06
C GLN A 174 -2.62 6.75 -10.73
N ILE A 175 -3.65 6.15 -10.12
CA ILE A 175 -4.87 6.83 -9.71
C ILE A 175 -4.61 7.47 -8.34
N PRO A 176 -4.75 8.80 -8.18
CA PRO A 176 -4.60 9.43 -6.88
C PRO A 176 -5.82 9.13 -5.99
N PRO A 177 -5.65 9.03 -4.65
CA PRO A 177 -6.73 8.64 -3.74
C PRO A 177 -8.01 9.48 -3.83
N HIS A 178 -7.90 10.78 -4.14
CA HIS A 178 -9.06 11.67 -4.23
C HIS A 178 -10.05 11.24 -5.33
N VAL A 179 -9.57 10.54 -6.38
CA VAL A 179 -10.39 10.05 -7.50
C VAL A 179 -11.31 8.91 -7.08
N LEU A 180 -10.95 8.14 -6.05
CA LEU A 180 -11.72 7.00 -5.57
C LEU A 180 -13.13 7.36 -5.07
N ASN A 181 -13.37 8.63 -4.76
CA ASN A 181 -14.65 9.16 -4.29
C ASN A 181 -15.31 10.06 -5.35
N SER A 182 -14.75 10.13 -6.56
CA SER A 182 -15.39 10.84 -7.66
C SER A 182 -16.62 10.07 -8.16
N PRO A 183 -17.69 10.76 -8.61
CA PRO A 183 -18.87 10.10 -9.17
C PRO A 183 -18.50 9.16 -10.33
N ARG A 184 -17.60 9.61 -11.19
CA ARG A 184 -17.12 8.83 -12.33
C ARG A 184 -16.47 7.51 -11.91
N PHE A 185 -15.59 7.53 -10.90
CA PHE A 185 -14.95 6.31 -10.42
C PHE A 185 -15.96 5.35 -9.74
N ALA A 186 -16.92 5.90 -9.00
CA ALA A 186 -17.95 5.11 -8.32
C ALA A 186 -18.82 4.29 -9.30
N GLU A 187 -18.98 4.76 -10.54
CA GLU A 187 -19.71 4.04 -11.59
C GLU A 187 -18.87 2.94 -12.28
N CYS A 188 -17.55 2.96 -12.12
CA CYS A 188 -16.66 2.02 -12.79
C CYS A 188 -16.63 0.63 -12.12
N LEU A 189 -16.97 0.55 -10.83
CA LEU A 189 -16.87 -0.67 -10.03
C LEU A 189 -18.22 -0.98 -9.36
N PRO A 190 -18.51 -2.26 -9.05
CA PRO A 190 -19.66 -2.58 -8.22
C PRO A 190 -19.57 -1.92 -6.84
N PRO A 191 -20.70 -1.71 -6.15
CA PRO A 191 -20.71 -1.26 -4.76
C PRO A 191 -19.81 -2.13 -3.87
N ALA A 192 -19.33 -1.57 -2.76
CA ALA A 192 -18.53 -2.33 -1.81
C ALA A 192 -19.28 -3.59 -1.33
N GLY A 193 -18.60 -4.74 -1.34
CA GLY A 193 -19.21 -6.05 -1.07
C GLY A 193 -19.91 -6.71 -2.27
N GLY A 194 -19.99 -6.01 -3.41
CA GLY A 194 -20.42 -6.61 -4.67
C GLY A 194 -19.34 -7.49 -5.29
N VAL A 195 -19.77 -8.51 -6.03
CA VAL A 195 -18.89 -9.44 -6.76
C VAL A 195 -19.18 -9.39 -8.25
N VAL A 196 -18.22 -9.84 -9.06
CA VAL A 196 -18.33 -9.98 -10.52
C VAL A 196 -18.11 -11.44 -10.88
N GLY A 197 -19.05 -12.04 -11.63
CA GLY A 197 -18.88 -13.37 -12.22
C GLY A 197 -17.77 -13.38 -13.27
N GLY A 198 -16.92 -14.41 -13.25
CA GLY A 198 -15.84 -14.56 -14.21
C GLY A 198 -16.35 -14.68 -15.64
N ASP A 199 -17.45 -15.40 -15.85
CA ASP A 199 -18.15 -15.52 -17.13
C ASP A 199 -18.69 -14.16 -17.64
N VAL A 200 -19.27 -13.35 -16.73
CA VAL A 200 -19.77 -12.00 -17.03
C VAL A 200 -18.61 -11.11 -17.48
N PHE A 201 -17.50 -11.16 -16.75
CA PHE A 201 -16.31 -10.40 -17.09
C PHE A 201 -15.73 -10.82 -18.44
N LEU A 202 -15.55 -12.12 -18.68
CA LEU A 202 -14.96 -12.64 -19.91
C LEU A 202 -15.85 -12.43 -21.15
N ARG A 203 -17.17 -12.41 -21.02
CA ARG A 203 -18.07 -11.98 -22.11
C ARG A 203 -17.80 -10.54 -22.53
N ARG A 204 -17.43 -9.67 -21.58
CA ARG A 204 -17.14 -8.25 -21.86
C ARG A 204 -15.70 -8.02 -22.31
N PHE A 205 -14.76 -8.78 -21.74
CA PHE A 205 -13.33 -8.71 -21.98
C PHE A 205 -12.79 -10.11 -22.35
N PRO A 206 -12.95 -10.54 -23.61
CA PRO A 206 -12.55 -11.89 -24.03
C PRO A 206 -11.05 -12.17 -23.88
N GLU A 207 -10.21 -11.13 -23.93
CA GLU A 207 -8.76 -11.21 -23.73
C GLU A 207 -8.36 -11.33 -22.23
N GLY A 208 -9.33 -11.31 -21.32
CA GLY A 208 -9.10 -11.35 -19.87
C GLY A 208 -8.69 -10.01 -19.27
N HIS A 209 -7.93 -10.07 -18.17
CA HIS A 209 -7.56 -8.90 -17.35
C HIS A 209 -6.11 -8.42 -17.54
N GLY A 210 -5.35 -9.07 -18.43
CA GLY A 210 -4.00 -8.66 -18.81
C GLY A 210 -2.93 -8.85 -17.72
N ASP A 211 -3.18 -9.66 -16.69
CA ASP A 211 -2.10 -10.19 -15.85
C ASP A 211 -1.49 -11.43 -16.51
N THR A 212 -0.20 -11.64 -16.32
CA THR A 212 0.51 -12.81 -16.88
C THR A 212 0.61 -13.98 -15.90
N ILE A 213 0.12 -13.81 -14.68
CA ILE A 213 0.29 -14.77 -13.58
C ILE A 213 -1.04 -15.42 -13.22
N THR A 214 -2.12 -14.63 -13.06
CA THR A 214 -3.46 -15.17 -12.81
C THR A 214 -4.34 -15.09 -14.05
N VAL A 215 -5.42 -15.88 -14.03
CA VAL A 215 -6.42 -15.97 -15.11
C VAL A 215 -7.81 -15.86 -14.47
N VAL A 216 -8.79 -15.29 -15.18
CA VAL A 216 -10.19 -15.33 -14.74
C VAL A 216 -10.74 -16.73 -14.98
N ASP A 217 -11.17 -17.40 -13.92
CA ASP A 217 -12.01 -18.59 -14.01
C ASP A 217 -13.48 -18.19 -14.28
N PRO A 218 -14.12 -18.65 -15.37
CA PRO A 218 -15.51 -18.34 -15.69
C PRO A 218 -16.52 -18.83 -14.65
N ASP A 219 -16.20 -19.88 -13.89
CA ASP A 219 -17.13 -20.50 -12.93
C ASP A 219 -17.02 -19.88 -11.51
N GLU A 220 -16.14 -18.89 -11.34
CA GLU A 220 -15.88 -18.23 -10.07
C GLU A 220 -16.47 -16.81 -10.00
N THR A 221 -16.58 -16.28 -8.78
CA THR A 221 -16.94 -14.87 -8.53
C THR A 221 -15.82 -14.15 -7.79
N TYR A 222 -15.66 -12.86 -8.10
CA TYR A 222 -14.54 -12.05 -7.60
C TYR A 222 -15.06 -10.74 -6.98
N ASP A 223 -14.61 -10.41 -5.76
CA ASP A 223 -14.60 -9.01 -5.33
C ASP A 223 -13.58 -8.27 -6.19
N VAL A 224 -14.00 -7.18 -6.82
CA VAL A 224 -13.13 -6.31 -7.61
C VAL A 224 -12.95 -4.94 -6.96
N THR A 225 -13.84 -4.53 -6.06
CA THR A 225 -13.85 -3.17 -5.51
C THR A 225 -12.81 -3.00 -4.42
N GLY A 226 -12.78 -3.92 -3.45
CA GLY A 226 -11.75 -3.93 -2.41
C GLY A 226 -10.34 -4.03 -3.02
N PRO A 227 -10.07 -5.08 -3.83
CA PRO A 227 -8.77 -5.27 -4.47
C PRO A 227 -8.33 -4.15 -5.40
N THR A 228 -9.25 -3.38 -5.98
CA THR A 228 -8.90 -2.20 -6.79
C THR A 228 -8.51 -1.00 -5.95
N ARG A 229 -9.25 -0.74 -4.88
CA ARG A 229 -8.99 0.41 -3.99
C ARG A 229 -7.71 0.21 -3.18
N HIS A 230 -7.40 -1.01 -2.78
CA HIS A 230 -6.30 -1.29 -1.87
C HIS A 230 -4.92 -0.82 -2.40
N PRO A 231 -4.47 -1.18 -3.63
CA PRO A 231 -3.17 -0.72 -4.14
C PRO A 231 -3.06 0.79 -4.26
N ILE A 232 -4.16 1.49 -4.59
CA ILE A 232 -4.20 2.96 -4.70
C ILE A 232 -3.91 3.59 -3.33
N LEU A 233 -4.65 3.15 -2.32
CA LEU A 233 -4.55 3.68 -0.97
C LEU A 233 -3.23 3.27 -0.30
N GLU A 234 -2.81 2.03 -0.49
CA GLU A 234 -1.55 1.52 0.08
C GLU A 234 -0.34 2.22 -0.53
N HIS A 235 -0.34 2.49 -1.85
CA HIS A 235 0.72 3.25 -2.49
C HIS A 235 0.84 4.66 -1.91
N HIS A 236 -0.29 5.34 -1.69
CA HIS A 236 -0.30 6.64 -1.04
C HIS A 236 0.24 6.55 0.39
N ARG A 237 -0.22 5.58 1.20
CA ARG A 237 0.25 5.37 2.57
C ARG A 237 1.75 5.13 2.64
N VAL A 238 2.32 4.31 1.75
CA VAL A 238 3.77 4.04 1.71
C VAL A 238 4.55 5.32 1.41
N ARG A 239 4.10 6.14 0.45
CA ARG A 239 4.76 7.42 0.14
C ARG A 239 4.67 8.39 1.31
N THR A 240 3.50 8.52 1.94
CA THR A 240 3.29 9.37 3.11
C THR A 240 4.15 8.89 4.28
N PHE A 241 4.23 7.57 4.52
CA PHE A 241 5.06 6.99 5.58
C PHE A 241 6.54 7.33 5.39
N ALA A 242 7.06 7.21 4.16
CA ALA A 242 8.43 7.59 3.83
C ALA A 242 8.68 9.10 4.06
N GLN A 243 7.76 9.96 3.62
CA GLN A 243 7.87 11.41 3.84
C GLN A 243 7.85 11.79 5.33
N VAL A 244 7.02 11.12 6.12
CA VAL A 244 6.94 11.34 7.57
C VAL A 244 8.23 10.89 8.26
N LEU A 245 8.78 9.72 7.88
CA LEU A 245 10.10 9.27 8.36
C LEU A 245 11.18 10.33 8.08
N ASP A 246 11.27 10.83 6.85
CA ASP A 246 12.29 11.82 6.46
C ASP A 246 12.10 13.17 7.14
N ALA A 247 10.85 13.62 7.35
CA ALA A 247 10.57 14.91 8.00
C ALA A 247 11.08 14.99 9.44
N SER A 248 11.25 13.85 10.10
CA SER A 248 11.79 13.79 11.47
C SER A 248 13.31 13.90 11.57
N ALA A 249 14.02 13.77 10.44
CA ALA A 249 15.46 13.89 10.38
C ALA A 249 15.87 15.38 10.39
N GLY A 250 16.07 15.94 11.57
CA GLY A 250 16.71 17.26 11.73
C GLY A 250 15.96 18.30 12.55
N VAL A 251 14.81 17.97 13.14
CA VAL A 251 14.09 18.91 14.00
C VAL A 251 14.69 18.93 15.41
N GLN A 252 15.19 20.10 15.84
CA GLN A 252 15.67 20.32 17.21
C GLN A 252 14.55 20.93 18.05
N TYR A 253 13.99 20.13 18.96
CA TYR A 253 13.03 20.59 19.96
C TYR A 253 13.73 20.99 21.26
N GLY A 254 13.13 21.92 22.01
CA GLY A 254 13.45 22.13 23.42
C GLY A 254 13.19 20.87 24.23
N GLN A 255 13.90 20.67 25.35
CA GLN A 255 13.89 19.39 26.09
C GLN A 255 12.49 18.91 26.54
N THR A 256 11.57 19.83 26.86
CA THR A 256 10.22 19.51 27.34
C THR A 256 9.26 19.14 26.20
N ASP A 257 9.37 19.81 25.05
CA ASP A 257 8.48 19.61 23.89
C ASP A 257 8.91 18.42 23.01
N ARG A 258 10.13 17.91 23.24
CA ARG A 258 10.74 16.86 22.43
C ARG A 258 9.98 15.53 22.51
N LYS A 259 9.60 15.09 23.70
CA LYS A 259 8.93 13.79 23.87
C LYS A 259 7.54 13.78 23.23
N GLU A 260 6.81 14.88 23.40
CA GLU A 260 5.48 15.04 22.81
C GLU A 260 5.56 15.03 21.28
N ALA A 261 6.51 15.77 20.69
CA ALA A 261 6.75 15.76 19.26
C ALA A 261 7.21 14.38 18.72
N GLU A 262 8.06 13.66 19.45
CA GLU A 262 8.49 12.30 19.12
C GLU A 262 7.30 11.32 19.12
N ASP A 263 6.41 11.44 20.12
CA ASP A 263 5.19 10.63 20.23
C ASP A 263 4.17 10.97 19.14
N GLU A 264 3.96 12.25 18.82
CA GLU A 264 3.09 12.69 17.71
C GLU A 264 3.59 12.13 16.38
N HIS A 265 4.90 12.18 16.16
CA HIS A 265 5.52 11.60 14.97
C HIS A 265 5.25 10.08 14.88
N LEU A 266 5.47 9.34 15.97
CA LEU A 266 5.17 7.91 16.02
C LEU A 266 3.67 7.63 15.84
N ALA A 267 2.78 8.51 16.34
CA ALA A 267 1.34 8.36 16.19
C ALA A 267 0.89 8.47 14.74
N VAL A 268 1.46 9.41 13.97
CA VAL A 268 1.17 9.53 12.52
C VAL A 268 1.61 8.28 11.77
N LEU A 269 2.84 7.80 12.01
CA LEU A 269 3.33 6.55 11.39
C LEU A 269 2.46 5.35 11.79
N GLY A 270 2.10 5.27 13.06
CA GLY A 270 1.30 4.17 13.60
C GLY A 270 -0.13 4.13 13.03
N GLU A 271 -0.76 5.29 12.83
CA GLU A 271 -2.06 5.39 12.18
C GLU A 271 -2.01 4.88 10.73
N LEU A 272 -0.95 5.20 9.98
CA LEU A 272 -0.76 4.67 8.62
C LEU A 272 -0.61 3.14 8.63
N MET A 273 0.06 2.56 9.64
CA MET A 273 0.15 1.10 9.80
C MET A 273 -1.22 0.48 10.06
N TYR A 274 -2.03 1.05 10.98
CA TYR A 274 -3.37 0.53 11.24
C TYR A 274 -4.30 0.62 10.03
N GLN A 275 -4.24 1.71 9.27
CA GLN A 275 -5.01 1.85 8.02
C GLN A 275 -4.60 0.82 6.97
N SER A 276 -3.29 0.54 6.88
CA SER A 276 -2.77 -0.53 6.03
C SER A 276 -3.31 -1.90 6.47
N ASN A 277 -3.28 -2.21 7.77
CA ASN A 277 -3.81 -3.45 8.32
C ASN A 277 -5.32 -3.61 8.05
N ALA A 278 -6.11 -2.57 8.31
CA ALA A 278 -7.55 -2.57 8.06
C ALA A 278 -7.87 -2.82 6.58
N GLY A 279 -7.09 -2.21 5.68
CA GLY A 279 -7.18 -2.47 4.25
C GLY A 279 -6.84 -3.91 3.88
N TYR A 280 -5.98 -4.58 4.63
CA TYR A 280 -5.59 -5.97 4.43
C TYR A 280 -6.68 -6.95 4.92
N THR A 281 -7.20 -6.73 6.13
CA THR A 281 -8.31 -7.50 6.69
C THR A 281 -9.56 -7.42 5.82
N THR A 282 -9.87 -6.23 5.26
CA THR A 282 -11.03 -6.04 4.37
C THR A 282 -10.95 -6.89 3.09
N LEU A 283 -9.75 -7.24 2.63
CA LEU A 283 -9.55 -8.12 1.48
C LEU A 283 -9.70 -9.62 1.81
N GLY A 284 -10.01 -9.96 3.07
CA GLY A 284 -10.03 -11.34 3.53
C GLY A 284 -8.65 -11.97 3.69
N LEU A 285 -7.57 -11.17 3.66
CA LEU A 285 -6.20 -11.67 3.81
C LEU A 285 -5.73 -11.71 5.28
N GLY A 286 -6.55 -11.22 6.21
CA GLY A 286 -6.28 -11.26 7.65
C GLY A 286 -6.32 -12.66 8.26
N SER A 287 -6.08 -12.74 9.56
CA SER A 287 -6.27 -13.96 10.35
C SER A 287 -6.59 -13.60 11.80
N ASP A 288 -7.37 -14.43 12.49
CA ASP A 288 -7.74 -14.19 13.90
C ASP A 288 -6.52 -13.95 14.79
N GLY A 289 -5.40 -14.63 14.52
CA GLY A 289 -4.18 -14.47 15.32
C GLY A 289 -3.50 -13.13 15.11
N THR A 290 -3.28 -12.74 13.85
CA THR A 290 -2.66 -11.44 13.53
C THR A 290 -3.58 -10.28 13.92
N ASP A 291 -4.89 -10.43 13.71
CA ASP A 291 -5.88 -9.40 14.05
C ASP A 291 -5.97 -9.21 15.57
N GLU A 292 -5.88 -10.28 16.36
CA GLU A 292 -5.81 -10.20 17.81
C GLU A 292 -4.54 -9.49 18.30
N ILE A 293 -3.37 -9.78 17.70
CA ILE A 293 -2.14 -9.06 18.05
C ILE A 293 -2.28 -7.56 17.74
N VAL A 294 -2.77 -7.19 16.55
CA VAL A 294 -2.98 -5.79 16.17
C VAL A 294 -3.96 -5.12 17.14
N ARG A 295 -5.04 -5.81 17.52
CA ARG A 295 -6.02 -5.32 18.50
C ARG A 295 -5.37 -5.10 19.87
N LEU A 296 -4.53 -6.02 20.34
CA LEU A 296 -3.82 -5.89 21.61
C LEU A 296 -2.85 -4.71 21.60
N VAL A 297 -2.05 -4.56 20.54
CA VAL A 297 -1.14 -3.40 20.36
C VAL A 297 -1.93 -2.09 20.37
N LYS A 298 -3.05 -2.02 19.64
CA LYS A 298 -3.94 -0.85 19.62
C LYS A 298 -4.55 -0.56 20.99
N SER A 299 -4.87 -1.60 21.75
CA SER A 299 -5.43 -1.46 23.11
C SER A 299 -4.40 -0.98 24.12
N SER A 300 -3.13 -1.39 23.97
CA SER A 300 -2.00 -0.89 24.76
C SER A 300 -1.73 0.59 24.48
N GLY A 301 -1.67 0.97 23.20
CA GLY A 301 -1.64 2.36 22.74
C GLY A 301 -0.43 3.22 23.20
N PRO A 302 -0.39 4.49 22.80
CA PRO A 302 0.77 5.38 22.98
C PRO A 302 1.22 5.57 24.43
N CYS A 303 0.28 5.50 25.39
CA CYS A 303 0.57 5.64 26.81
C CYS A 303 1.53 4.56 27.33
N THR A 304 1.51 3.36 26.72
CA THR A 304 2.41 2.25 27.06
C THR A 304 3.68 2.23 26.20
N GLY A 305 3.71 3.00 25.10
CA GLY A 305 4.85 3.08 24.19
C GLY A 305 4.64 2.38 22.85
N LEU A 306 3.44 1.89 22.54
CA LEU A 306 3.11 1.30 21.24
C LEU A 306 2.21 2.22 20.43
N PHE A 307 2.51 2.39 19.15
CA PHE A 307 1.85 3.39 18.30
C PHE A 307 1.19 2.79 17.07
N GLY A 308 1.74 1.71 16.52
CA GLY A 308 1.25 1.12 15.28
C GLY A 308 1.45 -0.37 15.22
N ALA A 309 0.57 -1.05 14.50
CA ALA A 309 0.74 -2.46 14.15
C ALA A 309 0.11 -2.76 12.81
N LYS A 310 0.77 -3.61 12.01
CA LYS A 310 0.19 -4.22 10.81
C LYS A 310 0.74 -5.60 10.56
N ILE A 311 -0.09 -6.47 9.98
CA ILE A 311 0.38 -7.70 9.36
C ILE A 311 1.45 -7.41 8.29
N THR A 312 2.42 -8.31 8.16
CA THR A 312 3.46 -8.30 7.12
C THR A 312 3.57 -9.66 6.44
N GLY A 313 3.99 -9.67 5.17
CA GLY A 313 4.02 -10.86 4.32
C GLY A 313 2.72 -11.14 3.55
N GLY A 314 2.57 -12.38 3.07
CA GLY A 314 1.49 -12.79 2.17
C GLY A 314 0.13 -13.10 2.82
N GLY A 315 0.00 -12.96 4.14
CA GLY A 315 -1.29 -13.02 4.84
C GLY A 315 -1.69 -14.41 5.37
N SER A 316 -2.94 -14.49 5.85
CA SER A 316 -3.56 -15.69 6.44
C SER A 316 -2.87 -16.24 7.69
N GLY A 317 -2.05 -15.46 8.38
CA GLY A 317 -1.28 -15.88 9.55
C GLY A 317 0.04 -15.12 9.62
N GLY A 318 1.03 -15.68 10.32
CA GLY A 318 2.38 -15.14 10.33
C GLY A 318 2.57 -13.95 11.27
N THR A 319 3.26 -12.92 10.79
CA THR A 319 3.92 -11.90 11.62
C THR A 319 3.20 -10.56 11.58
N VAL A 320 3.07 -9.93 12.75
CA VAL A 320 2.70 -8.52 12.90
C VAL A 320 3.94 -7.68 13.14
N CYS A 321 4.13 -6.66 12.33
CA CYS A 321 5.11 -5.60 12.53
C CYS A 321 4.52 -4.56 13.49
N VAL A 322 5.21 -4.29 14.60
CA VAL A 322 4.79 -3.37 15.67
C VAL A 322 5.75 -2.19 15.73
N LEU A 323 5.21 -0.97 15.78
CA LEU A 323 5.95 0.28 15.96
C LEU A 323 5.73 0.83 17.37
N GLY A 324 6.82 1.23 18.03
CA GLY A 324 6.81 1.76 19.39
C GLY A 324 8.03 2.62 19.71
N ARG A 325 8.10 3.13 20.95
CA ARG A 325 9.28 3.87 21.44
C ARG A 325 10.49 2.95 21.50
N SER A 326 11.66 3.46 21.15
CA SER A 326 12.92 2.69 21.24
C SER A 326 13.45 2.48 22.66
N ASP A 327 12.79 3.06 23.67
CA ASP A 327 13.13 2.92 25.08
C ASP A 327 12.48 1.68 25.74
N GLY A 328 12.78 1.49 27.03
CA GLY A 328 12.27 0.35 27.79
C GLY A 328 10.74 0.29 27.94
N SER A 329 10.00 1.37 27.64
CA SER A 329 8.53 1.33 27.65
C SER A 329 8.00 0.51 26.47
N GLY A 330 8.56 0.70 25.27
CA GLY A 330 8.19 -0.09 24.09
C GLY A 330 8.51 -1.57 24.27
N ASP A 331 9.69 -1.90 24.80
CA ASP A 331 10.10 -3.28 25.08
C ASP A 331 9.17 -3.96 26.12
N ALA A 332 8.81 -3.26 27.19
CA ALA A 332 7.89 -3.80 28.20
C ALA A 332 6.48 -4.02 27.62
N ALA A 333 6.00 -3.07 26.82
CA ALA A 333 4.66 -3.14 26.24
C ALA A 333 4.52 -4.27 25.21
N VAL A 334 5.54 -4.53 24.38
CA VAL A 334 5.47 -5.62 23.38
C VAL A 334 5.51 -7.00 24.05
N VAL A 335 6.24 -7.15 25.16
CA VAL A 335 6.24 -8.38 25.97
C VAL A 335 4.86 -8.61 26.59
N GLU A 336 4.23 -7.55 27.08
CA GLU A 336 2.88 -7.60 27.63
C GLU A 336 1.83 -7.98 26.58
N VAL A 337 1.94 -7.47 25.35
CA VAL A 337 1.11 -7.91 24.21
C VAL A 337 1.29 -9.41 23.97
N CYS A 338 2.52 -9.93 23.98
CA CYS A 338 2.78 -11.36 23.79
C CYS A 338 2.17 -12.21 24.92
N ARG A 339 2.22 -11.73 26.16
CA ARG A 339 1.59 -12.38 27.33
C ARG A 339 0.07 -12.43 27.16
N ALA A 340 -0.55 -11.28 26.88
CA ALA A 340 -1.98 -11.17 26.67
C ALA A 340 -2.47 -12.05 25.51
N TYR A 341 -1.74 -12.06 24.39
CA TYR A 341 -2.04 -12.93 23.24
C TYR A 341 -2.03 -14.42 23.61
N ARG A 342 -1.05 -14.85 24.41
CA ARG A 342 -0.98 -16.23 24.90
C ARG A 342 -2.16 -16.56 25.81
N GLU A 343 -2.55 -15.64 26.67
CA GLU A 343 -3.68 -15.81 27.59
C GLU A 343 -5.02 -15.88 26.85
N THR A 344 -5.22 -15.05 25.83
CA THR A 344 -6.49 -15.02 25.08
C THR A 344 -6.61 -16.15 24.06
N THR A 345 -5.51 -16.57 23.44
CA THR A 345 -5.54 -17.54 22.32
C THR A 345 -5.00 -18.92 22.66
N GLY A 346 -4.27 -19.07 23.77
CA GLY A 346 -3.53 -20.29 24.09
C GLY A 346 -2.30 -20.55 23.22
N ARG A 347 -1.97 -19.65 22.26
CA ARG A 347 -0.83 -19.81 21.35
C ARG A 347 0.42 -19.15 21.91
N THR A 348 1.58 -19.69 21.57
CA THR A 348 2.87 -19.09 21.97
C THR A 348 3.39 -18.22 20.83
N PRO A 349 3.38 -16.88 20.96
CA PRO A 349 3.93 -16.01 19.94
C PRO A 349 5.47 -16.04 19.97
N TYR A 350 6.09 -15.77 18.84
CA TYR A 350 7.55 -15.55 18.76
C TYR A 350 7.83 -14.06 18.51
N LEU A 351 8.42 -13.43 19.52
CA LEU A 351 8.83 -12.03 19.49
C LEU A 351 10.28 -11.91 19.02
N PHE A 352 10.53 -11.04 18.05
CA PHE A 352 11.87 -10.77 17.56
C PHE A 352 12.05 -9.31 17.15
N ARG A 353 13.30 -8.85 17.13
CA ARG A 353 13.73 -7.54 16.67
C ARG A 353 15.15 -7.67 16.12
N GLY A 354 15.48 -6.86 15.11
CA GLY A 354 16.81 -6.79 14.54
C GLY A 354 16.80 -6.26 13.12
N SER A 355 17.98 -6.19 12.53
CA SER A 355 18.21 -5.93 11.11
C SER A 355 19.31 -6.84 10.60
N SER A 356 19.37 -7.06 9.29
CA SER A 356 20.38 -7.90 8.68
C SER A 356 20.85 -7.32 7.34
N PRO A 357 22.10 -7.59 6.92
CA PRO A 357 22.52 -7.34 5.55
C PRO A 357 21.75 -8.27 4.59
N GLY A 358 21.60 -7.82 3.34
CA GLY A 358 21.04 -8.62 2.26
C GLY A 358 21.99 -9.73 1.81
N ALA A 359 21.45 -10.75 1.15
CA ALA A 359 22.15 -11.95 0.73
C ALA A 359 23.38 -11.66 -0.15
N VAL A 360 23.36 -10.58 -0.94
CA VAL A 360 24.51 -10.22 -1.80
C VAL A 360 25.76 -9.83 -1.01
N ALA A 361 25.62 -9.44 0.26
CA ALA A 361 26.77 -9.15 1.12
C ALA A 361 27.64 -10.39 1.38
N PHE A 362 27.10 -11.60 1.18
CA PHE A 362 27.77 -12.87 1.50
C PHE A 362 28.43 -13.55 0.27
N ASN A 363 28.50 -12.86 -0.88
CA ASN A 363 28.88 -13.42 -2.20
C ASN A 363 27.95 -14.55 -2.68
N HIS A 364 28.05 -14.91 -3.97
CA HIS A 364 27.24 -15.99 -4.55
C HIS A 364 28.08 -16.88 -5.49
N VAL A 365 27.67 -18.14 -5.63
CA VAL A 365 28.32 -19.10 -6.54
C VAL A 365 27.53 -19.15 -7.84
N ARG A 366 28.18 -18.84 -8.96
CA ARG A 366 27.56 -18.91 -10.28
C ARG A 366 27.74 -20.29 -10.89
N VAL A 367 26.65 -21.07 -10.93
CA VAL A 367 26.62 -22.38 -11.58
C VAL A 367 26.17 -22.21 -13.01
N GLN A 368 27.00 -22.65 -13.97
CA GLN A 368 26.68 -22.62 -15.39
C GLN A 368 26.32 -24.05 -15.82
N LEU A 369 25.06 -24.27 -16.21
CA LEU A 369 24.63 -25.55 -16.75
C LEU A 369 25.22 -25.71 -18.16
N LEU A 370 25.86 -26.86 -18.40
CA LEU A 370 26.53 -27.22 -19.65
C LEU A 370 25.53 -27.54 -20.78
#